data_AF-A0A0C9TYS9-F1
#
_entry.id   AF-A0A0C9TYS9-F1
#
_cell.length_a   1.000
_cell.length_b   1.000
_cell.length_c   1.000
_cell.angle_alpha   90.00
_cell.angle_beta   90.00
_cell.angle_gamma   90.00
#
_symmetry.space_group_name_H-M   'P 1'
#
loop_
_entity.id
_entity.type
_entity.pdbx_description
1 polymer ?
#
loop_
_entity_poly.entity_id
_entity_poly.type
_entity_poly.pdbx_seq_one_letter_code
_entity_poly.pdbx_strand_id
1 'polypeptide(L)'
;VYVAAIEGHVPPDMVRAISVYIDFYYLVRRPAIDVDCLAAIQEALVLFHQYRVVFQTYKVRPLGPEGFSLPPQHAMTHYPELIIAFGAPNGLCSYMTEKKHISAVKKPYCRSGRHKR
;
A
#
# COMPACT_ATOMS: atom_id res chain seq x y z
N VAL A 1 12.49 3.23 -9.06
CA VAL A 1 13.12 2.77 -10.33
C VAL A 1 12.09 2.51 -11.44
N TYR A 2 10.92 1.90 -11.19
CA TYR A 2 9.94 1.59 -12.25
C TYR A 2 8.93 2.69 -12.62
N VAL A 3 8.78 3.76 -11.81
CA VAL A 3 7.79 4.82 -12.07
C VAL A 3 8.10 5.62 -13.34
N ALA A 4 9.37 5.92 -13.60
CA ALA A 4 9.77 6.62 -14.84
C ALA A 4 9.48 5.79 -16.10
N ALA A 5 9.41 4.46 -16.00
CA ALA A 5 9.18 3.59 -17.14
C ALA A 5 7.71 3.57 -17.61
N ILE A 6 6.77 4.03 -16.77
CA ILE A 6 5.34 4.12 -17.12
C ILE A 6 4.94 5.54 -17.55
N GLU A 7 5.82 6.52 -17.35
CA GLU A 7 5.60 7.91 -17.75
C GLU A 7 5.41 8.00 -19.28
N GLY A 8 4.39 8.73 -19.72
CA GLY A 8 4.00 8.83 -21.13
C GLY A 8 3.23 7.64 -21.70
N HIS A 9 3.16 6.50 -20.99
CA HIS A 9 2.41 5.31 -21.40
C HIS A 9 1.06 5.15 -20.70
N VAL A 10 0.91 5.73 -19.51
CA VAL A 10 -0.33 5.72 -18.73
C VAL A 10 -0.78 7.15 -18.43
N PRO A 11 -2.08 7.35 -18.10
CA PRO A 11 -2.57 8.65 -17.66
C PRO A 11 -1.71 9.22 -16.52
N PRO A 12 -1.46 10.54 -16.50
CA PRO A 12 -0.55 11.14 -15.52
C PRO A 12 -1.02 10.89 -14.09
N ASP A 13 -2.33 10.87 -13.84
CA ASP A 13 -2.92 10.57 -12.53
C ASP A 13 -2.62 9.14 -12.07
N MET A 14 -2.47 8.16 -12.97
CA MET A 14 -2.04 6.81 -12.60
C MET A 14 -0.60 6.81 -12.13
N VAL A 15 0.27 7.54 -12.83
CA VAL A 15 1.66 7.72 -12.41
C VAL A 15 1.70 8.37 -11.03
N ARG A 16 0.95 9.45 -10.80
CA ARG A 16 0.87 10.12 -9.49
C ARG A 16 0.35 9.19 -8.40
N ALA A 17 -0.70 8.42 -8.66
CA ALA A 17 -1.23 7.45 -7.69
C ALA A 17 -0.17 6.42 -7.27
N ILE A 18 0.61 5.91 -8.23
CA ILE A 18 1.67 4.93 -7.96
C ILE A 18 2.85 5.60 -7.24
N SER A 19 3.26 6.79 -7.65
CA SER A 19 4.33 7.56 -6.99
C SER A 19 3.99 7.82 -5.54
N VAL A 20 2.81 8.40 -5.27
CA VAL A 20 2.35 8.72 -3.91
C VAL A 20 2.21 7.46 -3.05
N TYR A 21 1.73 6.36 -3.62
CA TYR A 21 1.68 5.07 -2.92
C TYR A 21 3.08 4.61 -2.50
N ILE A 22 4.07 4.72 -3.39
CA ILE A 22 5.45 4.35 -3.11
C ILE A 22 6.06 5.29 -2.04
N ASP A 23 5.84 6.60 -2.18
CA ASP A 23 6.33 7.62 -1.25
C ASP A 23 5.80 7.39 0.16
N PHE A 24 4.51 7.09 0.30
CA PHE A 24 3.91 6.69 1.58
C PHE A 24 4.69 5.55 2.26
N TYR A 25 4.99 4.47 1.52
CA TYR A 25 5.74 3.35 2.09
C TYR A 25 7.19 3.70 2.41
N TYR A 26 7.82 4.60 1.66
CA TYR A 26 9.15 5.09 2.02
C TYR A 26 9.13 5.91 3.30
N LEU A 27 8.13 6.76 3.50
CA LEU A 27 7.98 7.57 4.71
C LEU A 27 7.75 6.69 5.95
N VAL A 28 6.79 5.77 5.87
CA VAL A 28 6.42 4.87 6.97
C VAL A 28 7.57 3.93 7.37
N ARG A 29 8.50 3.63 6.46
CA ARG A 29 9.65 2.76 6.72
C ARG A 29 10.84 3.48 7.34
N ARG A 30 10.78 4.79 7.56
CA ARG A 30 11.87 5.52 8.22
C ARG A 30 12.09 4.97 9.64
N PRO A 31 13.35 4.94 10.12
CA PRO A 31 13.67 4.45 11.46
C PRO A 31 13.16 5.40 12.55
N ALA A 32 13.02 6.68 12.24
CA ALA A 32 12.42 7.68 13.10
C ALA A 32 11.37 8.46 12.30
N ILE A 33 10.24 8.75 12.95
CA ILE A 33 9.13 9.51 12.38
C ILE A 33 8.88 10.66 13.34
N ASP A 34 9.20 11.87 12.90
CA ASP A 34 8.86 13.11 13.58
C ASP A 34 7.48 13.63 13.13
N VAL A 35 7.08 14.77 13.68
CA VAL A 35 5.77 15.39 13.40
C VAL A 35 5.64 15.75 11.92
N ASP A 36 6.72 16.21 11.28
CA ASP A 36 6.73 16.57 9.86
C ASP A 36 6.61 15.34 8.97
N CYS A 37 7.32 14.25 9.30
CA CYS A 37 7.16 12.97 8.62
C CYS A 37 5.74 12.43 8.78
N LEU A 38 5.13 12.54 9.96
CA LEU A 38 3.76 12.11 10.19
C LEU A 38 2.76 12.91 9.35
N ALA A 39 2.95 14.24 9.25
CA ALA A 39 2.16 15.10 8.38
C ALA A 39 2.30 14.68 6.91
N ALA A 40 3.52 14.41 6.44
CA ALA A 40 3.78 13.92 5.09
C ALA A 40 3.14 12.55 4.82
N ILE A 41 3.10 11.64 5.80
CA ILE A 41 2.42 10.35 5.69
C ILE A 41 0.91 10.54 5.51
N GLN A 42 0.30 11.44 6.28
CA GLN A 42 -1.12 11.76 6.18
C GLN A 42 -1.45 12.42 4.83
N GLU A 43 -0.63 13.37 4.38
CA GLU A 43 -0.76 14.01 3.09
C GLU A 43 -0.67 13.00 1.94
N ALA A 44 0.34 12.13 1.97
CA ALA A 44 0.49 11.07 0.97
C ALA A 44 -0.73 10.14 0.94
N LEU A 45 -1.35 9.85 2.09
CA LEU A 45 -2.56 9.05 2.15
C LEU A 45 -3.75 9.75 1.47
N VAL A 46 -3.93 11.05 1.73
CA VAL A 46 -4.99 11.86 1.08
C VAL A 46 -4.77 11.91 -0.42
N LEU A 47 -3.55 12.22 -0.87
CA LEU A 47 -3.20 12.28 -2.29
C LEU A 47 -3.39 10.91 -2.97
N PHE A 48 -3.07 9.81 -2.31
CA PHE A 48 -3.30 8.47 -2.85
C PHE A 48 -4.79 8.21 -3.06
N HIS A 49 -5.64 8.55 -2.09
CA HIS A 49 -7.09 8.41 -2.21
C HIS A 49 -7.68 9.29 -3.31
N GLN A 50 -7.13 10.48 -3.52
CA GLN A 50 -7.52 11.37 -4.60
C GLN A 50 -7.17 10.79 -5.97
N TYR A 51 -5.91 10.38 -6.18
CA TYR A 51 -5.46 9.94 -7.49
C TYR A 51 -5.89 8.52 -7.85
N ARG A 52 -6.09 7.61 -6.88
CA ARG A 52 -6.43 6.20 -7.18
C ARG A 52 -7.72 6.06 -8.00
N VAL A 53 -8.64 7.03 -7.93
CA VAL A 53 -9.91 7.01 -8.65
C VAL A 53 -9.72 6.85 -10.16
N VAL A 54 -8.59 7.31 -10.71
CA VAL A 54 -8.24 7.11 -12.13
C VAL A 54 -8.25 5.63 -12.55
N PHE A 55 -7.91 4.70 -11.64
CA PHE A 55 -7.95 3.27 -11.94
C PHE A 55 -9.38 2.77 -12.17
N GLN A 56 -10.38 3.41 -11.57
CA GLN A 56 -11.79 3.13 -11.85
C GLN A 56 -12.25 3.80 -13.14
N THR A 57 -11.81 5.03 -13.40
CA THR A 57 -12.11 5.77 -14.63
C THR A 57 -11.71 4.98 -15.88
N TYR A 58 -10.54 4.37 -15.86
CA TYR A 58 -10.02 3.53 -16.96
C TYR A 58 -10.42 2.06 -16.85
N LYS A 59 -11.37 1.72 -15.96
CA LYS A 59 -11.89 0.35 -15.75
C LYS A 59 -10.84 -0.70 -15.38
N VAL A 60 -9.68 -0.27 -14.86
CA VAL A 60 -8.65 -1.15 -14.29
C VAL A 60 -9.15 -1.77 -12.97
N ARG A 61 -9.99 -1.04 -12.24
CA ARG A 61 -10.67 -1.51 -11.02
C ARG A 61 -12.19 -1.34 -11.13
N PRO A 62 -12.96 -2.21 -10.45
CA PRO A 62 -14.41 -2.04 -10.31
C PRO A 62 -14.78 -0.67 -9.75
N LEU A 63 -15.92 -0.12 -10.18
CA LEU A 63 -16.50 1.09 -9.61
C LEU A 63 -16.94 0.86 -8.16
N GLY A 64 -16.92 1.93 -7.37
CA GLY A 64 -17.35 1.88 -5.97
C GLY A 64 -16.26 1.38 -5.00
N PRO A 65 -16.60 1.21 -3.71
CA PRO A 65 -15.64 0.88 -2.65
C PRO A 65 -14.96 -0.49 -2.84
N GLU A 66 -15.65 -1.43 -3.50
CA GLU A 66 -15.12 -2.77 -3.82
C GLU A 66 -13.89 -2.74 -4.73
N GLY A 67 -13.67 -1.64 -5.47
CA GLY A 67 -12.51 -1.47 -6.33
C GLY A 67 -11.17 -1.35 -5.59
N PHE A 68 -11.19 -0.99 -4.31
CA PHE A 68 -10.00 -0.69 -3.49
C PHE A 68 -9.97 -1.43 -2.16
N SER A 69 -10.64 -2.58 -2.05
CA SER A 69 -10.67 -3.43 -0.84
C SER A 69 -9.39 -4.26 -0.61
N LEU A 70 -8.28 -3.86 -1.22
CA LEU A 70 -7.01 -4.59 -1.09
C LEU A 70 -6.46 -4.44 0.33
N PRO A 71 -6.09 -5.54 1.01
CA PRO A 71 -5.59 -5.48 2.39
C PRO A 71 -4.44 -4.48 2.61
N PRO A 72 -3.45 -4.34 1.70
CA PRO A 72 -2.41 -3.32 1.86
C PRO A 72 -2.94 -1.89 1.81
N GLN A 73 -3.91 -1.61 0.91
CA GLN A 73 -4.50 -0.27 0.76
C GLN A 73 -5.39 0.08 1.95
N HIS A 74 -6.12 -0.90 2.49
CA HIS A 74 -6.87 -0.72 3.74
C HIS A 74 -5.94 -0.52 4.93
N ALA A 75 -4.85 -1.28 5.03
CA ALA A 75 -3.90 -1.13 6.13
C ALA A 75 -3.28 0.28 6.16
N MET A 76 -3.09 0.95 5.01
CA MET A 76 -2.56 2.32 4.93
C MET A 76 -3.30 3.31 5.83
N THR A 77 -4.63 3.20 5.95
CA THR A 77 -5.46 4.12 6.76
C THR A 77 -5.16 4.05 8.24
N HIS A 78 -4.62 2.93 8.70
CA HIS A 78 -4.33 2.70 10.13
C HIS A 78 -2.90 3.09 10.53
N TYR A 79 -1.98 3.30 9.57
CA TYR A 79 -0.59 3.61 9.91
C TYR A 79 -0.40 4.88 10.74
N PRO A 80 -1.05 6.03 10.44
CA PRO A 80 -0.85 7.24 11.23
C PRO A 80 -1.17 7.03 12.72
N GLU A 81 -2.30 6.39 13.02
CA GLU A 81 -2.73 6.09 14.39
C GLU A 81 -1.78 5.09 15.07
N LEU A 82 -1.37 4.04 14.35
CA LEU A 82 -0.44 3.04 14.87
C LEU A 82 0.95 3.62 15.14
N ILE A 83 1.43 4.55 14.31
CA ILE A 83 2.72 5.23 14.53
C ILE A 83 2.66 6.11 15.77
N ILE A 84 1.55 6.83 15.99
CA ILE A 84 1.37 7.64 17.21
C ILE A 84 1.34 6.74 18.45
N ALA A 85 0.65 5.60 18.39
CA ALA A 85 0.48 4.72 19.53
C ALA A 85 1.71 3.86 19.86
N PHE A 86 2.45 3.39 18.85
CA PHE A 86 3.50 2.38 19.00
C PHE A 86 4.88 2.82 18.50
N GLY A 87 4.98 4.00 17.89
CA GLY A 87 6.22 4.51 17.31
C GLY A 87 6.50 3.99 15.90
N ALA A 88 7.70 4.31 15.38
CA ALA A 88 8.10 3.93 14.03
C ALA A 88 8.34 2.41 13.94
N PRO A 89 7.87 1.74 12.88
CA PRO A 89 8.00 0.30 12.75
C PRO A 89 9.41 -0.17 12.33
N ASN A 90 10.42 0.71 12.30
CA ASN A 90 11.82 0.41 11.92
C ASN A 90 11.93 -0.34 10.57
N GLY A 91 11.11 0.06 9.60
CA GLY A 91 11.04 -0.57 8.29
C GLY A 91 10.26 -1.89 8.25
N LEU A 92 9.79 -2.43 9.38
CA LEU A 92 8.89 -3.59 9.44
C LEU A 92 7.47 -3.23 8.98
N CYS A 93 6.80 -4.19 8.36
CA CYS A 93 5.47 -3.98 7.77
C CYS A 93 4.77 -5.34 7.64
N SER A 94 3.44 -5.36 7.79
CA SER A 94 2.61 -6.56 7.62
C SER A 94 2.78 -7.22 6.25
N TYR A 95 3.15 -6.47 5.20
CA TYR A 95 3.47 -7.04 3.89
C TYR A 95 4.69 -7.97 3.92
N MET A 96 5.75 -7.61 4.66
CA MET A 96 6.96 -8.43 4.71
C MET A 96 6.72 -9.75 5.43
N THR A 97 6.00 -9.69 6.56
CA THR A 97 5.61 -10.88 7.31
C THR A 97 4.63 -11.73 6.52
N GLU A 98 3.63 -11.12 5.88
CA GLU A 98 2.65 -11.83 5.05
C GLU A 98 3.29 -12.48 3.82
N LYS A 99 4.25 -11.83 3.15
CA LYS A 99 4.98 -12.42 2.02
C LYS A 99 5.75 -13.67 2.44
N LYS A 100 6.39 -13.64 3.61
CA LYS A 100 7.05 -14.83 4.20
C LYS A 100 6.03 -15.89 4.61
N HIS A 101 4.93 -15.50 5.25
CA HIS A 101 3.84 -16.37 5.67
C HIS A 101 3.17 -17.10 4.50
N ILE A 102 2.97 -16.43 3.36
CA ILE A 102 2.48 -17.07 2.12
C ILE A 102 3.42 -18.22 1.70
N SER A 103 4.73 -17.98 1.72
CA SER A 103 5.71 -18.98 1.29
C SER A 103 5.88 -20.12 2.29
N ALA A 104 5.92 -19.81 3.58
CA ALA A 104 6.20 -20.77 4.64
C ALA A 104 4.96 -21.56 5.08
N VAL A 105 3.76 -20.97 4.99
CA VAL A 105 2.52 -21.56 5.54
C VAL A 105 1.49 -21.78 4.46
N LYS A 106 1.02 -20.73 3.76
CA LYS A 106 -0.12 -20.85 2.85
C LYS A 106 0.17 -21.78 1.66
N LYS A 107 1.33 -21.63 0.99
CA LYS A 107 1.72 -22.49 -0.14
C LYS A 107 1.85 -23.97 0.26
N PRO A 108 2.57 -24.34 1.34
CA PRO A 108 2.60 -25.72 1.83
C PRO A 108 1.22 -26.24 2.24
N TYR A 109 0.42 -25.43 2.93
CA TYR A 109 -0.93 -25.81 3.35
C TYR A 109 -1.83 -26.13 2.13
N CYS A 110 -1.83 -25.27 1.11
CA CYS A 110 -2.53 -25.53 -0.15
C CYS A 110 -2.05 -26.83 -0.84
N ARG A 111 -0.76 -27.16 -0.75
CA ARG A 111 -0.18 -28.38 -1.35
C ARG A 111 -0.44 -29.66 -0.53
N SER A 112 -0.74 -29.53 0.76
CA SER A 112 -0.89 -30.67 1.68
C SER A 112 -2.21 -31.45 1.54
N GLY A 113 -3.04 -31.17 0.53
CA GLY A 113 -4.34 -31.80 0.32
C GLY A 113 -5.41 -31.43 1.38
N ARG A 114 -5.03 -30.73 2.44
CA ARG A 114 -5.91 -30.23 3.52
C ARG A 114 -6.71 -28.98 3.16
N HIS A 115 -6.52 -28.47 1.95
CA HIS A 115 -7.29 -27.34 1.45
C HIS A 115 -8.71 -27.81 1.08
N LYS A 116 -9.61 -27.81 2.06
CA LYS A 116 -11.05 -27.90 1.78
C LYS A 116 -11.46 -26.58 1.13
N ARG A 117 -12.01 -26.67 -0.10
CA ARG A 117 -12.60 -25.54 -0.81
C ARG A 117 -13.79 -24.98 -0.05
#